data_AF-A0A2T2YEE1-F1
#
_entry.id   AF-A0A2T2YEE1-F1
#
_cell.length_a   1.000
_cell.length_b   1.000
_cell.length_c   1.000
_cell.angle_alpha   90.00
_cell.angle_beta   90.00
_cell.angle_gamma   90.00
#
_symmetry.space_group_name_H-M   'P 1'
#
loop_
_entity.id
_entity.type
_entity.pdbx_description
1 polymer ?
#
loop_
_entity_poly.entity_id
_entity_poly.type
_entity_poly.pdbx_seq_one_letter_code
_entity_poly.pdbx_strand_id
1 'polypeptide(L)'
;MENNYSRTKLLQTALEHSDKTMEDLEERLNMSYLDIYHNLDSVDPKSFKVINAVADALGIPAAYFWAGMYYDENGKLVPNHPEGTEDWEVPDK
;
A
#
# COMPACT_ATOMS: atom_id res chain seq x y z
N MET A 1 -12.89 -14.52 -6.74
CA MET A 1 -11.49 -14.19 -7.04
C MET A 1 -10.93 -13.53 -5.79
N GLU A 2 -10.19 -14.27 -4.98
CA GLU A 2 -9.45 -13.68 -3.86
C GLU A 2 -8.27 -12.93 -4.45
N ASN A 3 -8.39 -11.60 -4.51
CA ASN A 3 -7.25 -10.74 -4.78
C ASN A 3 -6.28 -10.89 -3.59
N ASN A 4 -5.35 -11.84 -3.71
CA ASN A 4 -4.36 -12.26 -2.72
C ASN A 4 -3.26 -11.20 -2.44
N TYR A 5 -3.62 -9.91 -2.43
CA TYR A 5 -2.70 -8.84 -2.06
C TYR A 5 -2.87 -8.57 -0.56
N SER A 6 -1.87 -8.99 0.21
CA SER A 6 -1.81 -8.74 1.65
C SER A 6 -1.46 -7.26 1.90
N ARG A 7 -2.33 -6.52 2.57
CA ARG A 7 -2.11 -5.09 2.85
C ARG A 7 -0.93 -4.87 3.80
N THR A 8 -0.62 -5.87 4.63
CA THR A 8 0.56 -5.87 5.48
C THR A 8 1.86 -6.02 4.68
N LYS A 9 1.87 -6.79 3.59
CA LYS A 9 2.99 -6.79 2.63
C LYS A 9 3.12 -5.46 1.90
N LEU A 10 2.00 -4.86 1.47
CA LEU A 10 2.01 -3.52 0.87
C LEU A 10 2.57 -2.47 1.83
N LEU A 11 2.25 -2.55 3.12
CA LEU A 11 2.85 -1.68 4.13
C LEU A 11 4.38 -1.84 4.17
N GLN A 12 4.89 -3.07 4.17
CA GLN A 12 6.33 -3.33 4.15
C GLN A 12 7.01 -2.72 2.94
N THR A 13 6.47 -2.96 1.74
CA THR A 13 7.00 -2.35 0.50
C THR A 13 6.93 -0.83 0.54
N ALA A 14 5.85 -0.23 1.05
CA ALA A 14 5.76 1.23 1.17
C ALA A 14 6.79 1.80 2.14
N LEU A 15 7.10 1.10 3.24
CA LEU A 15 8.14 1.50 4.17
C LEU A 15 9.53 1.44 3.50
N GLU A 16 9.83 0.39 2.74
CA GLU A 16 11.10 0.24 1.99
C GLU A 16 11.34 1.36 0.97
N HIS A 17 10.26 1.92 0.40
CA HIS A 17 10.31 3.04 -0.55
C HIS A 17 10.14 4.42 0.12
N SER A 18 10.09 4.47 1.44
CA SER A 18 9.93 5.72 2.20
C SER A 18 11.13 5.97 3.12
N ASP A 19 11.21 7.19 3.65
CA ASP A 19 12.12 7.55 4.75
C ASP A 19 11.53 7.23 6.14
N LYS A 20 10.38 6.56 6.20
CA LYS A 20 9.61 6.30 7.42
C LYS A 20 9.81 4.88 7.91
N THR A 21 9.70 4.72 9.21
CA THR A 21 9.77 3.45 9.91
C THR A 21 8.41 3.04 10.45
N MET A 22 8.28 1.80 10.92
CA MET A 22 7.08 1.38 11.64
C MET A 22 6.88 2.21 12.92
N GLU A 23 7.95 2.60 13.61
CA GLU A 23 7.89 3.42 14.82
C GLU A 23 7.27 4.80 14.53
N ASP A 24 7.65 5.44 13.42
CA ASP A 24 7.03 6.70 12.98
C ASP A 24 5.52 6.57 12.76
N LEU A 25 5.07 5.41 12.25
CA LEU A 25 3.65 5.12 12.07
C LEU A 25 2.96 4.91 13.42
N GLU A 26 3.54 4.12 14.32
CA GLU A 26 3.00 3.87 15.65
C GLU A 26 2.82 5.17 16.44
N GLU A 27 3.82 6.05 16.41
CA GLU A 27 3.76 7.38 17.05
C GLU A 27 2.69 8.26 16.42
N ARG A 28 2.64 8.35 15.08
CA ARG A 28 1.70 9.22 14.38
C ARG A 28 0.24 8.76 14.52
N LEU A 29 0.02 7.45 14.53
CA LEU A 29 -1.32 6.84 14.64
C LEU A 29 -1.73 6.63 16.10
N ASN A 30 -0.81 6.80 17.06
CA ASN A 30 -0.97 6.42 18.46
C ASN A 30 -1.56 5.01 18.61
N MET A 31 -0.95 4.07 17.89
CA MET A 31 -1.45 2.70 17.71
C MET A 31 -0.26 1.74 17.61
N SER A 32 -0.38 0.55 18.19
CA SER A 32 0.70 -0.45 18.09
C SER A 32 0.82 -1.02 16.67
N TYR A 33 2.00 -1.50 16.29
CA TYR A 33 2.23 -2.14 14.99
C TYR A 33 1.31 -3.35 14.79
N LEU A 34 0.99 -4.07 15.87
CA LEU A 34 0.09 -5.21 15.84
C LEU A 34 -1.33 -4.77 15.48
N ASP A 35 -1.81 -3.68 16.08
CA ASP A 35 -3.13 -3.12 15.77
C ASP A 35 -3.17 -2.53 14.36
N ILE A 36 -2.08 -1.90 13.90
CA ILE A 36 -1.94 -1.41 12.52
C ILE A 36 -2.09 -2.59 11.56
N TYR A 37 -1.30 -3.66 11.73
CA TYR A 37 -1.37 -4.84 10.88
C TYR A 37 -2.75 -5.51 10.93
N HIS A 38 -3.34 -5.63 12.12
CA HIS A 38 -4.68 -6.19 12.28
C HIS A 38 -5.73 -5.40 11.50
N ASN A 39 -5.68 -4.06 11.56
CA ASN A 39 -6.58 -3.21 10.80
C ASN A 39 -6.32 -3.27 9.29
N LEU A 40 -5.08 -3.37 8.86
CA LEU A 40 -4.76 -3.51 7.44
C LEU A 40 -5.32 -4.80 6.84
N ASP A 41 -5.26 -5.93 7.56
CA ASP A 41 -5.80 -7.21 7.06
C ASP A 41 -7.31 -7.37 7.30
N SER A 42 -7.92 -6.50 8.09
CA SER A 42 -9.35 -6.52 8.37
C SER A 42 -10.20 -6.11 7.15
N VAL A 43 -11.42 -6.66 7.10
CA VAL A 43 -12.49 -6.26 6.17
C VAL A 43 -13.54 -5.38 6.85
N ASP A 44 -13.38 -5.05 8.14
CA ASP A 44 -14.28 -4.16 8.87
C ASP A 44 -14.19 -2.73 8.28
N PRO A 45 -15.33 -2.10 7.92
CA PRO A 45 -15.36 -0.70 7.50
C PRO A 45 -14.68 0.28 8.46
N LYS A 46 -14.62 -0.01 9.77
CA LYS A 46 -13.89 0.81 10.74
C LYS A 46 -12.39 0.83 10.46
N SER A 47 -11.84 -0.28 9.98
CA SER A 47 -10.42 -0.41 9.64
C SER A 47 -10.03 0.40 8.40
N PHE A 48 -10.99 0.81 7.55
CA PHE A 48 -10.73 1.67 6.40
C PHE A 48 -10.20 3.06 6.82
N LYS A 49 -10.61 3.54 8.01
CA LYS A 49 -10.06 4.79 8.58
C LYS A 49 -8.57 4.64 8.89
N VAL A 50 -8.16 3.48 9.41
CA VAL A 50 -6.75 3.19 9.71
C VAL A 50 -5.96 3.06 8.42
N ILE A 51 -6.48 2.37 7.40
CA ILE A 51 -5.83 2.28 6.08
C ILE A 51 -5.56 3.66 5.48
N ASN A 52 -6.55 4.55 5.52
CA ASN A 52 -6.40 5.93 5.05
C ASN A 52 -5.37 6.71 5.88
N ALA A 53 -5.36 6.53 7.20
CA ALA A 53 -4.42 7.21 8.08
C ALA A 53 -2.98 6.71 7.90
N VAL A 54 -2.79 5.41 7.66
CA VAL A 54 -1.48 4.83 7.31
C VAL A 54 -0.99 5.38 5.97
N ALA A 55 -1.86 5.47 4.97
CA ALA A 55 -1.52 6.06 3.67
C ALA A 55 -1.12 7.54 3.79
N ASP A 56 -1.88 8.34 4.56
CA ASP A 56 -1.54 9.74 4.86
C ASP A 56 -0.20 9.87 5.58
N ALA A 57 0.04 9.02 6.58
CA ALA A 57 1.30 9.00 7.33
C ALA A 57 2.50 8.70 6.43
N LEU A 58 2.34 7.81 5.45
CA LEU A 58 3.33 7.47 4.43
C LEU A 58 3.43 8.50 3.30
N GLY A 59 2.49 9.45 3.20
CA GLY A 59 2.44 10.42 2.10
C GLY A 59 2.06 9.80 0.76
N ILE A 60 1.31 8.69 0.76
CA ILE A 60 0.93 7.95 -0.45
C ILE A 60 -0.59 7.89 -0.61
N PRO A 61 -1.13 7.70 -1.84
CA PRO A 61 -2.56 7.56 -2.03
C PRO A 61 -3.08 6.25 -1.41
N ALA A 62 -4.21 6.31 -0.70
CA ALA A 62 -4.85 5.12 -0.11
C ALA A 62 -5.22 4.04 -1.14
N ALA A 63 -5.38 4.41 -2.42
CA ALA A 63 -5.56 3.49 -3.55
C ALA A 63 -4.46 2.41 -3.63
N TYR A 64 -3.25 2.69 -3.13
CA TYR A 64 -2.17 1.71 -3.01
C TYR A 64 -2.59 0.48 -2.18
N PHE A 65 -3.18 0.69 -1.00
CA PHE A 65 -3.66 -0.41 -0.13
C PHE A 65 -4.91 -1.13 -0.68
N TRP A 66 -5.51 -0.60 -1.74
CA TRP A 66 -6.61 -1.20 -2.49
C TRP A 66 -6.15 -1.85 -3.79
N ALA A 67 -4.83 -2.03 -3.98
CA ALA A 67 -4.21 -2.55 -5.20
C ALA A 67 -4.54 -1.73 -6.46
N GLY A 68 -4.92 -0.46 -6.31
CA GLY A 68 -5.10 0.49 -7.41
C GLY A 68 -3.79 1.17 -7.84
N MET A 69 -2.70 0.97 -7.07
CA MET A 69 -1.36 1.50 -7.36
C MET A 69 -0.28 0.51 -6.93
N TYR A 70 0.92 0.64 -7.51
CA TYR A 70 2.12 -0.09 -7.11
C TYR A 70 3.38 0.76 -7.29
N TYR A 71 4.49 0.36 -6.66
CA TYR A 71 5.81 0.95 -6.90
C TYR A 71 6.45 0.31 -8.15
N ASP A 72 6.81 1.13 -9.14
CA ASP A 72 7.53 0.67 -10.33
C ASP A 72 9.02 0.38 -10.05
N GLU A 73 9.77 -0.05 -11.07
CA GLU A 73 11.20 -0.36 -10.96
C GLU A 73 12.07 0.84 -10.53
N ASN A 74 11.55 2.07 -10.67
CA ASN A 74 12.22 3.29 -10.27
C ASN A 74 11.78 3.75 -8.86
N GLY A 75 10.98 2.94 -8.16
CA GLY A 75 10.42 3.28 -6.86
C GLY A 75 9.36 4.37 -6.90
N LYS A 76 8.74 4.60 -8.05
CA LYS A 76 7.65 5.58 -8.21
C LYS A 76 6.30 4.89 -8.09
N LEU A 77 5.38 5.49 -7.33
CA LEU A 77 3.98 5.07 -7.30
C LEU A 77 3.29 5.38 -8.62
N VAL A 78 2.80 4.33 -9.28
CA VAL A 78 2.05 4.41 -10.54
C VAL A 78 0.72 3.66 -10.42
N PRO A 79 -0.32 4.03 -11.19
CA PRO A 79 -1.58 3.29 -11.21
C PRO A 79 -1.35 1.83 -11.59
N ASN A 80 -2.00 0.92 -10.87
CA ASN A 80 -2.09 -0.47 -11.30
C ASN A 80 -3.05 -0.48 -12.49
N HIS A 81 -2.52 -0.60 -13.72
CA HIS A 81 -3.35 -0.79 -14.89
C HIS A 81 -3.95 -2.19 -14.81
N PRO A 82 -5.28 -2.35 -14.69
CA PRO A 82 -5.88 -3.65 -14.95
C PRO A 82 -5.61 -3.95 -16.43
N GLU A 83 -4.87 -5.00 -16.72
CA GLU A 83 -4.58 -5.40 -18.09
C GLU A 83 -5.88 -5.45 -18.91
N GLY A 84 -5.92 -4.67 -19.99
CA GLY A 84 -7.13 -4.41 -20.77
C GLY A 84 -7.06 -3.25 -21.76
N THR A 85 -5.93 -2.57 -21.90
CA THR A 85 -5.58 -1.82 -23.12
C THR A 85 -4.26 -2.35 -23.64
N GLU A 86 -4.41 -3.17 -24.68
CA GLU A 86 -3.49 -3.72 -25.68
C GLU A 86 -2.00 -3.29 -25.63
N ASP A 87 -1.15 -4.30 -25.88
CA ASP A 87 0.26 -4.21 -26.28
C ASP A 87 1.31 -3.88 -25.21
N TRP A 88 1.54 -4.83 -24.30
CA TRP A 88 2.90 -5.06 -23.78
C TRP A 88 3.73 -5.80 -24.84
N GLU A 89 4.15 -5.08 -25.89
CA GLU A 89 5.42 -5.40 -26.54
C GLU A 89 6.51 -4.66 -25.76
N VAL A 90 7.24 -5.41 -24.94
CA VAL A 90 8.50 -4.94 -24.37
C VAL A 90 9.44 -4.73 -25.57
N PRO A 91 9.99 -3.53 -25.83
CA PRO A 91 10.93 -3.36 -26.92
C PRO A 91 12.20 -4.15 -26.58
N ASP A 92 12.47 -5.22 -27.32
CA ASP A 92 13.80 -5.82 -27.34
C ASP A 92 14.80 -4.75 -27.79
N LYS A 93 15.86 -4.56 -26.99
CA LYS A 93 17.01 -3.73 -27.37
C LYS A 93 17.84 -4.40 -28.46
#